data_AF-A0AAP9E0H3-F1
#
_entry.id   AF-A0AAP9E0H3-F1
#
_cell.length_a   1.000
_cell.length_b   1.000
_cell.length_c   1.000
_cell.angle_alpha   90.00
_cell.angle_beta   90.00
_cell.angle_gamma   90.00
#
_symmetry.space_group_name_H-M   'P 1'
#
loop_
_entity.id
_entity.type
_entity.pdbx_description
1 polymer ?
#
loop_
_entity_poly.entity_id
_entity_poly.type
_entity_poly.pdbx_seq_one_letter_code
_entity_poly.pdbx_strand_id
1 'polypeptide(L)'
;MDHPFVILPEEQAPEGIQHCELCELSKQRTRVIWGEGNPKAKLMMILDNPGAREDRQGSSFLCGTRETLQLGMREAGIDTNSVYVTYLLKCRPMRAYNKPQARAACLPHLQLQILQKQPVILFGFGNVVAEAVFPQKENASVKELRGSWYEFQGIPISFTYHPLAVRRRPNLLRFFVEDLTALKEKWKGGSTPQT
;
A
#
# COMPACT_ATOMS: atom_id res chain seq x y z
N MET A 1 25.27 6.90 12.74
CA MET A 1 24.94 5.86 11.74
C MET A 1 23.43 5.91 11.58
N ASP A 2 22.96 6.79 10.72
CA ASP A 2 21.53 7.07 10.59
C ASP A 2 20.84 5.86 10.00
N HIS A 3 19.85 5.35 10.72
CA HIS A 3 18.99 4.31 10.19
C HIS A 3 18.29 4.90 8.96
N PRO A 4 18.56 4.43 7.73
CA PRO A 4 18.09 5.11 6.51
C PRO A 4 16.59 4.97 6.27
N PHE A 5 15.89 4.30 7.18
CA PHE A 5 14.49 3.95 7.09
C PHE A 5 13.77 4.33 8.37
N VAL A 6 12.54 4.83 8.23
CA VAL A 6 11.74 5.41 9.31
C VAL A 6 10.50 4.56 9.58
N ILE A 7 10.04 4.52 10.82
CA ILE A 7 8.71 3.97 11.12
C ILE A 7 7.68 5.04 10.73
N LEU A 8 6.87 4.75 9.72
CA LEU A 8 5.83 5.68 9.27
C LEU A 8 4.73 5.77 10.36
N PRO A 9 4.30 7.00 10.73
CA PRO A 9 3.27 7.17 11.75
C PRO A 9 1.95 6.58 11.26
N GLU A 10 1.22 5.93 12.16
CA GLU A 10 -0.08 5.35 11.84
C GLU A 10 -1.19 6.38 11.90
N GLU A 11 -2.10 6.30 10.94
CA GLU A 11 -3.39 6.98 11.04
C GLU A 11 -4.40 6.04 11.70
N GLN A 12 -5.17 6.57 12.65
CA GLN A 12 -6.24 5.81 13.28
C GLN A 12 -7.38 5.54 12.29
N ALA A 13 -8.02 4.39 12.42
CA ALA A 13 -9.24 4.12 11.65
C ALA A 13 -10.39 5.02 12.14
N PRO A 14 -11.32 5.41 11.25
CA PRO A 14 -12.56 6.08 11.65
C PRO A 14 -13.28 5.29 12.76
N GLU A 15 -13.90 6.00 13.71
CA GLU A 15 -14.50 5.44 14.94
C GLU A 15 -15.34 4.18 14.68
N GLY A 16 -16.26 4.23 13.70
CA GLY A 16 -17.12 3.08 13.37
C GLY A 16 -16.44 1.89 12.69
N ILE A 17 -15.19 2.03 12.24
CA ILE A 17 -14.44 0.96 11.54
C ILE A 17 -13.53 0.20 12.50
N GLN A 18 -13.14 0.80 13.62
CA GLN A 18 -12.23 0.18 14.60
C GLN A 18 -12.73 -1.18 15.10
N HIS A 19 -14.05 -1.35 15.13
CA HIS A 19 -14.73 -2.57 15.58
C HIS A 19 -15.38 -3.37 14.44
N CYS A 20 -15.03 -3.13 13.17
CA CYS A 20 -15.63 -3.82 12.02
C CYS A 20 -15.58 -5.36 12.16
N GLU A 21 -16.68 -6.08 11.91
CA GLU A 21 -16.72 -7.56 12.01
C GLU A 21 -17.07 -8.24 10.67
N LEU A 22 -17.00 -7.51 9.57
CA LEU A 22 -17.48 -7.96 8.24
C LEU A 22 -16.72 -9.18 7.66
N CYS A 23 -15.60 -9.58 8.25
CA CYS A 23 -14.91 -10.82 7.87
C CYS A 23 -14.20 -11.47 9.07
N GLU A 24 -13.76 -12.72 8.90
CA GLU A 24 -13.14 -13.51 9.96
C GLU A 24 -11.81 -12.96 10.49
N LEU A 25 -11.17 -12.03 9.77
CA LEU A 25 -9.96 -11.36 10.27
C LEU A 25 -10.23 -10.56 11.55
N SER A 26 -11.50 -10.20 11.81
CA SER A 26 -11.92 -9.60 13.08
C SER A 26 -11.66 -10.49 14.30
N LYS A 27 -11.74 -11.81 14.12
CA LYS A 27 -11.48 -12.80 15.16
C LYS A 27 -9.98 -13.06 15.36
N GLN A 28 -9.15 -12.59 14.43
CA GLN A 28 -7.71 -12.79 14.46
C GLN A 28 -6.99 -11.53 14.93
N ARG A 29 -7.36 -10.36 14.43
CA ARG A 29 -6.60 -9.11 14.63
C ARG A 29 -6.43 -8.76 16.11
N THR A 30 -5.35 -8.05 16.41
CA THR A 30 -5.25 -7.26 17.65
C THR A 30 -5.99 -5.92 17.50
N ARG A 31 -5.91 -5.30 16.32
CA ARG A 31 -6.54 -4.01 15.99
C ARG A 31 -6.66 -3.83 14.48
N VAL A 32 -7.47 -2.87 14.07
CA VAL A 32 -7.52 -2.38 12.69
C VAL A 32 -6.28 -1.52 12.41
N ILE A 33 -5.69 -1.69 11.23
CA ILE A 33 -4.55 -0.89 10.75
C ILE A 33 -5.02 -0.18 9.48
N TRP A 34 -5.30 1.12 9.61
CA TRP A 34 -5.94 1.91 8.56
C TRP A 34 -4.98 2.34 7.45
N GLY A 35 -3.81 2.84 7.84
CA GLY A 35 -2.76 3.31 6.95
C GLY A 35 -1.65 4.01 7.73
N GLU A 36 -0.60 4.43 7.03
CA GLU A 36 0.59 5.06 7.61
C GLU A 36 1.20 6.10 6.68
N GLY A 37 2.02 6.98 7.23
CA GLY A 37 2.71 8.06 6.51
C GLY A 37 1.97 9.38 6.63
N ASN A 38 2.09 10.24 5.62
CA ASN A 38 1.49 11.57 5.67
C ASN A 38 -0.01 11.50 5.33
N PRO A 39 -0.93 11.79 6.27
CA PRO A 39 -2.37 11.68 6.03
C PRO A 39 -2.90 12.71 5.02
N LYS A 40 -2.09 13.72 4.66
CA LYS A 40 -2.38 14.73 3.63
C LYS A 40 -1.70 14.44 2.29
N ALA A 41 -0.90 13.37 2.18
CA ALA A 41 -0.24 13.02 0.94
C ALA A 41 -1.26 12.69 -0.15
N LYS A 42 -0.93 13.11 -1.36
CA LYS A 42 -1.74 12.91 -2.56
C LYS A 42 -1.24 11.76 -3.45
N LEU A 43 -0.11 11.16 -3.08
CA LEU A 43 0.35 9.87 -3.58
C LEU A 43 -0.03 8.78 -2.59
N MET A 44 -0.97 7.91 -2.97
CA MET A 44 -1.42 6.79 -2.14
C MET A 44 -0.83 5.46 -2.66
N MET A 45 -0.15 4.75 -1.77
CA MET A 45 0.48 3.45 -2.01
C MET A 45 -0.37 2.35 -1.38
N ILE A 46 -0.72 1.30 -2.13
CA ILE A 46 -1.66 0.26 -1.69
C ILE A 46 -0.97 -1.11 -1.66
N LEU A 47 -0.79 -1.68 -0.47
CA LEU A 47 -0.33 -3.04 -0.23
C LEU A 47 -1.51 -3.99 0.00
N ASP A 48 -1.25 -5.31 0.07
CA ASP A 48 -2.31 -6.32 0.22
C ASP A 48 -2.89 -6.36 1.64
N ASN A 49 -2.03 -6.48 2.65
CA ASN A 49 -2.42 -6.51 4.05
C ASN A 49 -1.33 -5.94 4.96
N PRO A 50 -1.68 -5.40 6.13
CA PRO A 50 -0.70 -4.94 7.08
C PRO A 50 0.14 -6.11 7.62
N GLY A 51 1.44 -5.86 7.81
CA GLY A 51 2.35 -6.76 8.52
C GLY A 51 2.41 -6.46 10.03
N ALA A 52 3.27 -7.19 10.73
CA ALA A 52 3.63 -6.85 12.11
C ALA A 52 4.16 -5.40 12.20
N ARG A 53 3.87 -4.74 13.31
CA ARG A 53 4.29 -3.35 13.58
C ARG A 53 4.98 -3.21 14.93
N GLU A 54 4.62 -4.06 15.88
CA GLU A 54 5.27 -4.18 17.17
C GLU A 54 6.01 -5.53 17.27
N ASP A 55 7.12 -5.53 17.99
CA ASP A 55 7.83 -6.76 18.36
C ASP A 55 7.10 -7.49 19.51
N ARG A 56 7.69 -8.59 20.01
CA ARG A 56 7.08 -9.36 21.11
C ARG A 56 6.99 -8.60 22.44
N GLN A 57 7.75 -7.51 22.58
CA GLN A 57 7.79 -6.66 23.78
C GLN A 57 6.89 -5.43 23.63
N GLY A 58 6.23 -5.26 22.48
CA GLY A 58 5.35 -4.13 22.19
C GLY A 58 6.06 -2.91 21.61
N SER A 59 7.36 -3.00 21.32
CA SER A 59 8.11 -1.90 20.72
C SER A 59 7.83 -1.81 19.22
N SER A 60 7.52 -0.61 18.73
CA SER A 60 7.35 -0.40 17.28
C SER A 60 8.64 -0.73 16.54
N PHE A 61 8.53 -1.44 15.41
CA PHE A 61 9.67 -1.82 14.59
C PHE A 61 9.38 -1.71 13.09
N LEU A 62 10.45 -1.55 12.31
CA LEU A 62 10.38 -1.56 10.86
C LEU A 62 10.54 -2.98 10.32
N CYS A 63 9.49 -3.53 9.71
CA CYS A 63 9.58 -4.86 9.13
C CYS A 63 10.28 -4.86 7.76
N GLY A 64 10.81 -6.03 7.37
CA GLY A 64 11.58 -6.16 6.14
C GLY A 64 10.83 -5.79 4.85
N THR A 65 9.50 -5.87 4.82
CA THR A 65 8.69 -5.39 3.70
C THR A 65 8.73 -3.87 3.59
N ARG A 66 8.70 -3.15 4.71
CA ARG A 66 8.76 -1.68 4.76
C ARG A 66 10.17 -1.18 4.49
N GLU A 67 11.21 -1.89 4.95
CA GLU A 67 12.60 -1.63 4.55
C GLU A 67 12.76 -1.68 3.02
N THR A 68 12.25 -2.74 2.37
CA THR A 68 12.34 -2.86 0.90
C THR A 68 11.54 -1.79 0.17
N LEU A 69 10.35 -1.42 0.69
CA LEU A 69 9.58 -0.31 0.15
C LEU A 69 10.37 1.00 0.22
N GLN A 70 10.91 1.35 1.39
CA GLN A 70 11.65 2.61 1.58
C GLN A 70 12.99 2.61 0.85
N LEU A 71 13.63 1.45 0.68
CA LEU A 71 14.81 1.30 -0.17
C LEU A 71 14.48 1.71 -1.61
N GLY A 72 13.43 1.14 -2.21
CA GLY A 72 13.04 1.49 -3.57
C GLY A 72 12.59 2.94 -3.70
N MET A 73 11.86 3.47 -2.71
CA MET A 73 11.48 4.89 -2.68
C MET A 73 12.70 5.81 -2.67
N ARG A 74 13.69 5.50 -1.82
CA ARG A 74 14.94 6.25 -1.73
C ARG A 74 15.69 6.22 -3.05
N GLU A 75 15.85 5.06 -3.66
CA GLU A 75 16.53 4.91 -4.96
C GLU A 75 15.79 5.65 -6.09
N ALA A 76 14.46 5.71 -6.04
CA ALA A 76 13.64 6.47 -6.97
C ALA A 76 13.49 7.97 -6.62
N GLY A 77 14.07 8.45 -5.52
CA GLY A 77 13.94 9.86 -5.08
C GLY A 77 12.52 10.25 -4.61
N ILE A 78 11.75 9.31 -4.06
CA ILE A 78 10.46 9.55 -3.42
C ILE A 78 10.66 9.77 -1.92
N ASP A 79 10.26 10.94 -1.42
CA ASP A 79 10.27 11.23 0.02
C ASP A 79 9.13 10.47 0.72
N THR A 80 9.46 9.81 1.83
CA THR A 80 8.48 9.20 2.75
C THR A 80 7.39 10.16 3.24
N ASN A 81 7.66 11.47 3.35
CA ASN A 81 6.66 12.47 3.71
C ASN A 81 5.67 12.79 2.59
N SER A 82 5.96 12.36 1.36
CA SER A 82 5.10 12.60 0.19
C SER A 82 4.07 11.50 -0.05
N VAL A 83 4.09 10.43 0.75
CA VAL A 83 3.26 9.24 0.52
C VAL A 83 2.33 8.94 1.69
N TYR A 84 1.21 8.33 1.35
CA TYR A 84 0.33 7.65 2.28
C TYR A 84 0.25 6.17 1.91
N VAL A 85 0.64 5.28 2.79
CA VAL A 85 0.60 3.83 2.57
C VAL A 85 -0.65 3.26 3.24
N THR A 86 -1.44 2.51 2.49
CA THR A 86 -2.57 1.75 3.01
C THR A 86 -2.58 0.32 2.48
N TYR A 87 -3.62 -0.42 2.85
CA TYR A 87 -3.75 -1.84 2.64
C TYR A 87 -5.14 -2.16 2.09
N LEU A 88 -5.25 -3.14 1.20
CA LEU A 88 -6.54 -3.68 0.79
C LEU A 88 -7.28 -4.27 1.99
N LEU A 89 -6.64 -5.17 2.74
CA LEU A 89 -7.16 -5.67 4.01
C LEU A 89 -6.78 -4.72 5.15
N LYS A 90 -7.73 -4.34 6.00
CA LYS A 90 -7.47 -3.44 7.14
C LYS A 90 -7.01 -4.17 8.41
N CYS A 91 -6.82 -5.48 8.33
CA CYS A 91 -6.46 -6.34 9.46
C CYS A 91 -5.30 -7.24 9.06
N ARG A 92 -4.35 -7.45 9.98
CA ARG A 92 -3.22 -8.36 9.78
C ARG A 92 -3.72 -9.81 9.89
N PRO A 93 -3.57 -10.65 8.84
CA PRO A 93 -3.84 -12.07 8.96
C PRO A 93 -2.77 -12.74 9.85
N MET A 94 -3.20 -13.50 10.85
CA MET A 94 -2.28 -14.26 11.72
C MET A 94 -2.40 -15.76 11.53
N ARG A 95 -3.51 -16.23 10.95
CA ARG A 95 -3.78 -17.62 10.61
C ARG A 95 -4.39 -17.68 9.20
N ALA A 96 -4.71 -18.89 8.74
CA ALA A 96 -5.44 -19.08 7.49
C ALA A 96 -6.79 -18.34 7.52
N TYR A 97 -7.24 -17.91 6.35
CA TYR A 97 -8.51 -17.21 6.15
C TYR A 97 -8.97 -17.36 4.68
N ASN A 98 -10.27 -17.22 4.45
CA ASN A 98 -10.93 -17.11 3.16
C ASN A 98 -10.57 -15.77 2.50
N LYS A 99 -9.57 -15.82 1.61
CA LYS A 99 -9.03 -14.64 0.94
C LYS A 99 -10.07 -13.91 0.09
N PRO A 100 -10.84 -14.55 -0.81
CA PRO A 100 -11.87 -13.86 -1.58
C PRO A 100 -12.87 -13.10 -0.70
N GLN A 101 -13.39 -13.75 0.34
CA GLN A 101 -14.39 -13.15 1.22
C GLN A 101 -13.83 -11.97 2.01
N ALA A 102 -12.62 -12.11 2.58
CA ALA A 102 -11.99 -11.02 3.33
C ALA A 102 -11.67 -9.81 2.45
N ARG A 103 -11.20 -10.05 1.21
CA ARG A 103 -10.93 -8.97 0.23
C ARG A 103 -12.21 -8.24 -0.15
N ALA A 104 -13.27 -8.97 -0.48
CA ALA A 104 -14.56 -8.39 -0.81
C ALA A 104 -15.13 -7.55 0.35
N ALA A 105 -15.03 -8.04 1.59
CA ALA A 105 -15.48 -7.32 2.77
C ALA A 105 -14.66 -6.05 3.08
N CYS A 106 -13.34 -6.05 2.80
CA CYS A 106 -12.49 -4.90 3.07
C CYS A 106 -12.41 -3.88 1.93
N LEU A 107 -12.74 -4.24 0.69
CA LEU A 107 -12.67 -3.34 -0.46
C LEU A 107 -13.48 -2.03 -0.25
N PRO A 108 -14.71 -2.06 0.30
CA PRO A 108 -15.44 -0.82 0.61
C PRO A 108 -14.69 0.12 1.56
N HIS A 109 -13.89 -0.41 2.49
CA HIS A 109 -13.06 0.42 3.38
C HIS A 109 -11.92 1.10 2.63
N LEU A 110 -11.28 0.41 1.69
CA LEU A 110 -10.26 1.03 0.82
C LEU A 110 -10.89 2.11 -0.06
N GLN A 111 -12.06 1.86 -0.66
CA GLN A 111 -12.78 2.83 -1.48
C GLN A 111 -13.19 4.08 -0.67
N LEU A 112 -13.72 3.88 0.54
CA LEU A 112 -14.01 4.98 1.46
C LEU A 112 -12.76 5.82 1.76
N GLN A 113 -11.63 5.16 2.02
CA GLN A 113 -10.38 5.85 2.31
C GLN A 113 -9.86 6.64 1.12
N ILE A 114 -9.96 6.09 -0.10
CA ILE A 114 -9.62 6.79 -1.35
C ILE A 114 -10.51 8.03 -1.50
N LEU A 115 -11.83 7.88 -1.30
CA LEU A 115 -12.78 8.98 -1.36
C LEU A 115 -12.47 10.09 -0.36
N GLN A 116 -12.11 9.73 0.88
CA GLN A 116 -11.79 10.69 1.94
C GLN A 116 -10.44 11.40 1.70
N LYS A 117 -9.43 10.67 1.23
CA LYS A 117 -8.07 11.21 1.03
C LYS A 117 -7.94 12.01 -0.26
N GLN A 118 -8.78 11.69 -1.26
CA GLN A 118 -8.74 12.25 -2.60
C GLN A 118 -7.30 12.28 -3.15
N PRO A 119 -6.64 11.11 -3.29
CA PRO A 119 -5.31 11.06 -3.86
C PRO A 119 -5.37 11.43 -5.34
N VAL A 120 -4.28 12.02 -5.83
CA VAL A 120 -4.13 12.36 -7.25
C VAL A 120 -3.49 11.21 -8.02
N ILE A 121 -2.72 10.35 -7.34
CA ILE A 121 -2.18 9.10 -7.91
C ILE A 121 -2.31 7.95 -6.91
N LEU A 122 -2.71 6.78 -7.42
CA LEU A 122 -2.63 5.50 -6.74
C LEU A 122 -1.45 4.68 -7.25
N PHE A 123 -0.83 3.88 -6.38
CA PHE A 123 0.22 2.95 -6.77
C PHE A 123 0.09 1.62 -6.01
N GLY A 124 -0.20 0.55 -6.73
CA GLY A 124 -0.51 -0.76 -6.16
C GLY A 124 0.68 -1.72 -6.15
N PHE A 125 0.77 -2.54 -5.11
CA PHE A 125 1.87 -3.48 -4.91
C PHE A 125 1.37 -4.93 -4.91
N GLY A 126 1.81 -5.72 -5.90
CA GLY A 126 1.51 -7.15 -6.02
C GLY A 126 0.15 -7.49 -6.65
N ASN A 127 0.02 -8.76 -7.05
CA ASN A 127 -1.16 -9.25 -7.79
C ASN A 127 -2.45 -9.10 -7.00
N VAL A 128 -2.40 -9.29 -5.68
CA VAL A 128 -3.60 -9.17 -4.82
C VAL A 128 -4.25 -7.80 -4.93
N VAL A 129 -3.43 -6.75 -4.97
CA VAL A 129 -3.92 -5.38 -5.13
C VAL A 129 -4.38 -5.16 -6.56
N ALA A 130 -3.60 -5.60 -7.55
CA ALA A 130 -3.96 -5.49 -8.96
C ALA A 130 -5.32 -6.15 -9.28
N GLU A 131 -5.55 -7.39 -8.83
CA GLU A 131 -6.81 -8.12 -8.97
C GLU A 131 -7.98 -7.37 -8.33
N ALA A 132 -7.77 -6.77 -7.15
CA ALA A 132 -8.84 -6.13 -6.39
C ALA A 132 -9.25 -4.76 -6.96
N VAL A 133 -8.28 -3.97 -7.45
CA VAL A 133 -8.55 -2.62 -7.97
C VAL A 133 -8.70 -2.60 -9.49
N PHE A 134 -8.37 -3.67 -10.19
CA PHE A 134 -8.52 -3.78 -11.64
C PHE A 134 -9.32 -5.04 -12.04
N PRO A 135 -10.58 -5.17 -11.58
CA PRO A 135 -11.36 -6.40 -11.74
C PRO A 135 -11.77 -6.71 -13.18
N GLN A 136 -11.68 -5.73 -14.09
CA GLN A 136 -12.00 -5.93 -15.52
C GLN A 136 -10.99 -6.83 -16.25
N LYS A 137 -9.80 -7.05 -15.66
CA LYS A 137 -8.80 -7.98 -16.19
C LYS A 137 -8.77 -9.22 -15.31
N GLU A 138 -9.38 -10.29 -15.80
CA GLU A 138 -9.28 -11.60 -15.16
C GLU A 138 -7.80 -12.00 -15.02
N ASN A 139 -7.42 -12.56 -13.87
CA ASN A 139 -6.04 -12.96 -13.55
C ASN A 139 -4.99 -11.84 -13.71
N ALA A 140 -5.37 -10.60 -13.36
CA ALA A 140 -4.47 -9.44 -13.40
C ALA A 140 -3.14 -9.72 -12.69
N SER A 141 -2.02 -9.64 -13.43
CA SER A 141 -0.68 -9.90 -12.90
C SER A 141 0.18 -8.63 -12.97
N VAL A 142 0.92 -8.32 -11.90
CA VAL A 142 1.81 -7.14 -11.91
C VAL A 142 2.93 -7.25 -12.94
N LYS A 143 3.27 -8.48 -13.35
CA LYS A 143 4.25 -8.72 -14.41
C LYS A 143 3.77 -8.13 -15.75
N GLU A 144 2.47 -8.23 -16.04
CA GLU A 144 1.87 -7.66 -17.26
C GLU A 144 1.50 -6.20 -17.11
N LEU A 145 1.11 -5.77 -15.92
CA LEU A 145 0.56 -4.43 -15.68
C LEU A 145 1.63 -3.36 -15.42
N ARG A 146 2.80 -3.75 -14.89
CA ARG A 146 3.85 -2.79 -14.54
C ARG A 146 4.33 -2.01 -15.76
N GLY A 147 4.79 -0.78 -15.55
CA GLY A 147 5.24 0.13 -16.61
C GLY A 147 4.10 0.79 -17.41
N SER A 148 2.85 0.41 -17.18
CA SER A 148 1.66 1.04 -17.79
C SER A 148 0.85 1.81 -16.77
N TRP A 149 0.01 2.72 -17.26
CA TRP A 149 -0.94 3.49 -16.45
C TRP A 149 -2.37 3.07 -16.78
N TYR A 150 -3.18 2.98 -15.74
CA TYR A 150 -4.60 2.66 -15.80
C TYR A 150 -5.37 3.70 -14.99
N GLU A 151 -6.68 3.48 -14.87
CA GLU A 151 -7.57 4.31 -14.08
C GLU A 151 -8.36 3.45 -13.11
N PHE A 152 -8.50 3.93 -11.87
CA PHE A 152 -9.40 3.37 -10.87
C PHE A 152 -10.21 4.50 -10.25
N GLN A 153 -11.53 4.47 -10.42
CA GLN A 153 -12.44 5.52 -9.93
C GLN A 153 -12.06 6.94 -10.38
N GLY A 154 -11.61 7.10 -11.63
CA GLY A 154 -11.15 8.39 -12.15
C GLY A 154 -9.73 8.80 -11.72
N ILE A 155 -9.03 7.97 -10.95
CA ILE A 155 -7.69 8.28 -10.42
C ILE A 155 -6.64 7.44 -11.18
N PRO A 156 -5.56 8.06 -11.69
CA PRO A 156 -4.45 7.33 -12.30
C PRO A 156 -3.84 6.31 -11.34
N ILE A 157 -3.67 5.08 -11.82
CA ILE A 157 -3.04 3.99 -11.06
C ILE A 157 -2.00 3.25 -11.89
N SER A 158 -0.90 2.86 -11.24
CA SER A 158 0.08 1.92 -11.80
C SER A 158 0.46 0.88 -10.73
N PHE A 159 1.20 -0.15 -11.14
CA PHE A 159 1.51 -1.30 -10.31
C PHE A 159 2.98 -1.69 -10.37
N THR A 160 3.47 -2.30 -9.30
CA THR A 160 4.76 -2.97 -9.28
C THR A 160 4.73 -4.25 -8.44
N TYR A 161 5.85 -4.97 -8.40
CA TYR A 161 6.02 -6.15 -7.56
C TYR A 161 5.85 -5.81 -6.08
N HIS A 162 5.28 -6.74 -5.32
CA HIS A 162 5.16 -6.58 -3.88
C HIS A 162 6.55 -6.51 -3.22
N PRO A 163 6.81 -5.60 -2.24
CA PRO A 163 8.14 -5.45 -1.66
C PRO A 163 8.67 -6.73 -1.00
N LEU A 164 7.79 -7.57 -0.42
CA LEU A 164 8.18 -8.90 0.07
C LEU A 164 8.69 -9.84 -1.04
N ALA A 165 8.11 -9.76 -2.25
CA ALA A 165 8.58 -10.55 -3.39
C ALA A 165 9.95 -10.05 -3.85
N VAL A 166 10.16 -8.74 -3.89
CA VAL A 166 11.46 -8.11 -4.19
C VAL A 166 12.52 -8.54 -3.18
N ARG A 167 12.19 -8.53 -1.89
CA ARG A 167 13.10 -9.00 -0.82
C ARG A 167 13.51 -10.47 -1.00
N ARG A 168 12.58 -11.33 -1.44
CA ARG A 168 12.84 -12.76 -1.67
C ARG A 168 13.55 -13.05 -3.00
N ARG A 169 13.48 -12.12 -3.96
CA ARG A 169 13.99 -12.27 -5.33
C ARG A 169 14.69 -10.97 -5.74
N PRO A 170 15.97 -10.80 -5.39
CA PRO A 170 16.70 -9.54 -5.61
C PRO A 170 16.76 -9.08 -7.06
N ASN A 171 16.65 -9.99 -8.03
CA ASN A 171 16.54 -9.65 -9.45
C ASN A 171 15.30 -8.82 -9.81
N LEU A 172 14.28 -8.77 -8.94
CA LEU A 172 13.12 -7.91 -9.09
C LEU A 172 13.38 -6.46 -8.67
N LEU A 173 14.47 -6.16 -7.94
CA LEU A 173 14.75 -4.82 -7.42
C LEU A 173 14.88 -3.79 -8.56
N ARG A 174 15.56 -4.16 -9.66
CA ARG A 174 15.69 -3.30 -10.84
C ARG A 174 14.32 -2.83 -11.35
N PHE A 175 13.40 -3.78 -11.54
CA PHE A 175 12.05 -3.49 -12.02
C PHE A 175 11.24 -2.65 -11.02
N PHE A 176 11.39 -2.96 -9.73
CA PHE A 176 10.73 -2.23 -8.65
C PHE A 176 11.15 -0.75 -8.61
N VAL A 177 12.44 -0.48 -8.75
CA VAL A 177 13.00 0.87 -8.78
C VAL A 177 12.65 1.60 -10.07
N GLU A 178 12.69 0.92 -11.23
CA GLU A 178 12.21 1.48 -12.50
C GLU A 178 10.75 1.96 -12.40
N ASP A 179 9.86 1.14 -11.83
CA ASP A 179 8.43 1.50 -11.69
C ASP A 179 8.23 2.68 -10.74
N LEU A 180 8.94 2.70 -9.60
CA LEU A 180 8.90 3.80 -8.64
C LEU A 180 9.50 5.10 -9.23
N THR A 181 10.50 4.98 -10.10
CA THR A 181 11.08 6.13 -10.79
C THR A 181 10.06 6.71 -11.79
N ALA A 182 9.40 5.86 -12.57
CA ALA A 182 8.31 6.29 -13.45
C ALA A 182 7.15 6.93 -12.67
N LEU A 183 6.82 6.39 -11.49
CA LEU A 183 5.86 7.00 -10.56
C LEU A 183 6.31 8.41 -10.13
N LYS A 184 7.58 8.58 -9.74
CA LYS A 184 8.12 9.87 -9.32
C LYS A 184 8.01 10.92 -10.43
N GLU A 185 8.34 10.55 -11.67
CA GLU A 185 8.26 11.45 -12.81
C GLU A 185 6.81 11.84 -13.13
N LYS A 186 5.87 10.89 -13.10
CA LYS A 186 4.44 11.17 -13.21
C LYS A 186 3.94 12.09 -12.08
N TRP A 187 4.40 11.85 -10.85
CA TRP A 187 4.02 12.63 -9.67
C TRP A 187 4.53 14.07 -9.72
N LYS A 188 5.76 14.31 -10.21
CA LYS A 188 6.29 15.66 -10.44
C LYS A 188 5.39 16.46 -11.39
N GLY A 189 4.83 15.81 -12.41
CA GLY A 189 3.87 16.40 -13.35
C GLY A 189 2.50 16.75 -12.75
N GLY A 190 2.23 16.37 -11.49
CA GLY A 190 1.02 16.69 -10.73
C GLY A 190 1.16 17.84 -9.74
N SER A 191 2.31 18.51 -9.71
CA SER A 191 2.50 19.74 -8.92
C SER A 191 1.70 20.88 -9.57
N THR A 192 0.42 21.04 -9.22
CA THR A 192 -0.35 22.25 -9.56
C THR A 192 0.13 23.42 -8.67
N PRO A 193 -0.07 24.67 -9.10
CA PRO A 193 0.90 25.76 -9.06
C PRO A 193 0.95 26.40 -7.67
N GLN A 194 2.03 27.11 -7.39
CA GLN A 194 1.98 28.18 -6.41
C GLN A 194 0.93 29.20 -6.88
N THR A 195 -0.19 29.27 -6.16
CA THR A 195 -1.08 30.44 -6.11
C THR A 195 -1.37 30.72 -4.65
#